data_AF-A0A4U3AF48-F1
#
_entry.id   AF-A0A4U3AF48-F1
#
_cell.length_a   1.000
_cell.length_b   1.000
_cell.length_c   1.000
_cell.angle_alpha   90.00
_cell.angle_beta   90.00
_cell.angle_gamma   90.00
#
_symmetry.space_group_name_H-M   'P 1'
#
loop_
_entity.id
_entity.type
_entity.pdbx_description
1 polymer ?
#
loop_
_entity_poly.entity_id
_entity_poly.type
_entity_poly.pdbx_seq_one_letter_code
_entity_poly.pdbx_strand_id
1 'polypeptide(L)' 'RAGLALTIDREGLYSRDLYPAYELFSKHFPEQEKNMRKALQYVIEPIKDIEEILSFLDTFGDWLIEKAEDSLKNIQI' A
#
# COMPACT_ATOMS: atom_id res chain seq x y z
N ARG A 1 -0.06 3.90 3.98
CA ARG A 1 -0.94 3.62 5.15
C ARG A 1 -2.06 2.64 4.81
N ALA A 2 -2.84 2.89 3.75
CA ALA A 2 -3.88 1.96 3.30
C ALA A 2 -3.37 0.51 3.14
N GLY A 3 -2.16 0.31 2.59
CA GLY A 3 -1.54 -1.01 2.54
C GLY A 3 -1.41 -1.72 3.90
N LEU A 4 -1.05 -1.02 4.98
CA LEU A 4 -1.03 -1.61 6.33
C LEU A 4 -2.45 -1.97 6.78
N ALA A 5 -3.45 -1.13 6.49
CA ALA A 5 -4.83 -1.42 6.85
C ALA A 5 -5.32 -2.76 6.25
N LEU A 6 -4.89 -3.10 5.04
CA LEU A 6 -5.18 -4.40 4.40
C LEU A 6 -4.57 -5.60 5.12
N THR A 7 -3.61 -5.40 6.04
CA THR A 7 -2.94 -6.48 6.77
C THR A 7 -3.27 -6.50 8.27
N ILE A 8 -3.91 -5.45 8.80
CA ILE A 8 -4.14 -5.29 10.25
C ILE A 8 -4.94 -6.46 10.81
N ASP A 9 -5.99 -6.93 10.13
CA ASP A 9 -6.83 -8.02 10.65
C ASP A 9 -6.08 -9.36 10.74
N ARG A 10 -5.05 -9.56 9.92
CA ARG A 10 -4.24 -10.79 9.91
C ARG A 10 -3.11 -10.76 10.92
N GLU A 11 -2.49 -9.59 11.10
CA GLU A 11 -1.30 -9.44 11.94
C GLU A 11 -1.63 -8.93 13.35
N GLY A 12 -2.76 -8.25 13.55
CA GLY A 12 -3.13 -7.61 14.82
C GLY A 12 -2.19 -6.47 15.24
N LEU A 13 -1.40 -5.94 14.29
CA LEU A 13 -0.33 -4.98 14.54
C LEU A 13 -0.58 -3.67 13.82
N TYR A 14 -0.44 -2.57 14.56
CA TYR A 14 -0.41 -1.22 14.03
C TYR A 14 0.98 -0.61 14.27
N SER A 15 1.58 -0.05 13.23
CA SER A 15 2.82 0.73 13.35
C SER A 15 2.62 2.11 12.78
N ARG A 16 3.14 3.13 13.47
CA ARG A 16 3.25 4.49 12.95
C ARG A 16 4.45 4.66 12.02
N ASP A 17 5.39 3.74 12.02
CA ASP A 17 6.55 3.84 11.15
C ASP A 17 6.24 3.25 9.77
N LEU A 18 6.61 3.98 8.71
CA LEU A 18 6.27 3.58 7.35
C LEU A 18 7.05 2.36 6.87
N TYR A 19 8.28 2.17 7.35
CA TYR A 19 9.10 1.02 6.96
C TYR A 19 8.53 -0.31 7.48
N PRO A 20 8.24 -0.48 8.80
CA PRO A 20 7.55 -1.69 9.27
C PRO A 20 6.19 -1.91 8.63
N ALA A 21 5.44 -0.83 8.35
CA ALA A 21 4.18 -0.92 7.63
C ALA A 21 4.34 -1.47 6.20
N TYR A 22 5.41 -1.06 5.51
CA TYR A 22 5.79 -1.58 4.20
C TYR A 22 6.23 -3.05 4.27
N GLU A 23 7.01 -3.44 5.28
CA GLU A 23 7.47 -4.83 5.44
C GLU A 23 6.28 -5.78 5.68
N LEU A 24 5.35 -5.39 6.56
CA LEU A 24 4.12 -6.15 6.80
C LEU A 24 3.26 -6.25 5.53
N PHE A 25 3.10 -5.16 4.79
CA PHE A 25 2.39 -5.20 3.50
C PHE A 25 3.06 -6.19 2.54
N SER A 26 4.38 -6.10 2.37
CA SER A 26 5.14 -6.90 1.40
C SER A 26 5.15 -8.39 1.75
N LYS A 27 5.04 -8.73 3.04
CA LYS A 27 4.84 -10.12 3.50
C LYS A 27 3.54 -10.72 2.96
N HIS A 28 2.46 -9.94 2.91
CA HIS A 28 1.13 -10.39 2.47
C HIS A 28 0.87 -10.19 0.98
N PHE A 29 1.54 -9.23 0.35
CA PHE A 29 1.37 -8.86 -1.06
C PHE A 29 2.73 -8.77 -1.77
N PRO A 30 3.48 -9.89 -1.88
CA PRO A 30 4.85 -9.89 -2.41
C PRO A 30 4.93 -9.43 -3.86
N GLU A 31 3.91 -9.68 -4.68
CA GLU A 31 3.83 -9.23 -6.07
C GLU A 31 3.79 -7.69 -6.19
N GLN A 32 3.35 -7.00 -5.14
CA GLN A 32 3.23 -5.54 -5.09
C GLN A 32 4.34 -4.88 -4.26
N GLU A 33 5.33 -5.64 -3.78
CA GLU A 33 6.44 -5.12 -2.96
C GLU A 33 7.12 -3.94 -3.65
N LYS A 34 7.49 -4.08 -4.93
CA LYS A 34 8.20 -3.03 -5.67
C LYS A 34 7.39 -1.74 -5.75
N ASN A 35 6.08 -1.84 -5.92
CA ASN A 35 5.20 -0.68 -5.98
C ASN A 35 5.06 -0.01 -4.62
N MET A 36 4.88 -0.80 -3.54
CA MET A 36 4.83 -0.24 -2.19
C MET A 36 6.17 0.37 -1.77
N ARG A 37 7.29 -0.24 -2.17
CA ARG A 37 8.63 0.33 -1.96
C ARG A 37 8.80 1.65 -2.68
N LYS A 38 8.29 1.77 -3.91
CA LYS A 38 8.28 3.04 -4.66
C LYS A 38 7.44 4.10 -3.94
N ALA A 39 6.26 3.76 -3.43
CA ALA A 39 5.45 4.65 -2.60
C ALA A 39 6.18 5.09 -1.32
N LEU A 40 6.91 4.17 -0.66
CA LEU A 40 7.74 4.49 0.51
C LEU A 40 8.88 5.44 0.14
N GLN A 41 9.56 5.20 -0.98
CA GLN A 41 10.63 6.04 -1.47
C GLN A 41 10.14 7.47 -1.73
N TYR A 42 8.98 7.65 -2.36
CA TYR A 42 8.42 8.99 -2.60
C TYR A 42 8.09 9.79 -1.33
N VAL A 43 7.92 9.13 -0.18
CA VAL A 43 7.79 9.84 1.10
C VAL A 43 9.16 10.30 1.61
N ILE A 44 10.21 9.52 1.39
CA ILE A 44 11.58 9.80 1.84
C ILE A 44 12.25 10.83 0.93
N GLU A 45 12.11 10.63 -0.37
CA GLU A 45 12.64 11.45 -1.46
C GLU A 45 11.50 11.82 -2.42
N PRO A 46 10.75 12.89 -2.11
CA PRO A 46 9.64 13.32 -2.95
C PRO A 46 10.11 13.78 -4.32
N ILE A 47 9.42 13.31 -5.36
CA ILE A 47 9.64 13.78 -6.74
C ILE A 47 8.67 14.92 -7.07
N LYS A 48 9.05 15.73 -8.08
CA LYS A 48 8.21 16.84 -8.59
C LYS A 48 7.54 16.55 -9.92
N ASP A 49 7.85 15.40 -10.52
CA ASP A 49 7.28 14.99 -11.80
C ASP A 49 5.84 14.53 -11.59
N ILE A 50 4.89 15.36 -12.02
CA ILE A 50 3.46 15.10 -11.85
C ILE A 50 3.01 13.93 -12.71
N GLU A 51 3.53 13.80 -13.94
CA GLU A 51 3.13 12.73 -14.85
C GLU A 51 3.59 11.37 -14.34
N GLU A 52 4.80 11.30 -13.74
CA GLU A 52 5.26 10.07 -13.09
C GLU A 52 4.39 9.70 -11.89
N ILE A 53 4.01 10.68 -11.06
CA ILE A 53 3.13 10.46 -9.91
C ILE A 53 1.76 9.96 -10.38
N LEU A 54 1.15 10.61 -11.36
CA LEU A 54 -0.15 10.23 -11.91
C LEU A 54 -0.10 8.82 -12.49
N SER A 55 0.90 8.51 -13.32
CA SER A 55 1.05 7.16 -13.90
C SER A 55 1.23 6.08 -12.83
N PHE A 56 1.94 6.39 -11.75
CA PHE A 56 2.09 5.48 -10.62
C PHE A 56 0.76 5.26 -9.86
N LEU A 57 -0.03 6.32 -9.68
CA LEU A 57 -1.34 6.24 -9.03
C LEU A 57 -2.36 5.50 -9.90
N ASP A 58 -2.39 5.74 -11.21
CA ASP A 58 -3.30 5.07 -12.16
C ASP A 58 -3.02 3.56 -12.29
N THR A 59 -1.87 3.08 -11.81
CA THR A 59 -1.52 1.66 -11.82
C THR A 59 -1.62 1.06 -10.43
N PHE A 60 -0.75 1.50 -9.52
CA PHE A 60 -0.70 0.94 -8.18
C PHE A 60 -1.85 1.41 -7.30
N GLY A 61 -2.30 2.65 -7.47
CA GLY A 61 -3.47 3.18 -6.76
C GLY A 61 -4.75 2.43 -7.11
N ASP A 62 -4.99 2.16 -8.39
CA ASP A 62 -6.13 1.37 -8.85
C ASP A 62 -6.15 -0.03 -8.24
N TRP A 63 -5.01 -0.73 -8.29
CA TRP A 63 -4.88 -2.04 -7.63
C TRP A 63 -5.18 -1.97 -6.13
N LEU A 64 -4.70 -0.92 -5.45
CA LEU A 64 -4.88 -0.75 -4.02
C LEU A 64 -6.35 -0.46 -3.65
N ILE A 65 -7.05 0.33 -4.48
CA ILE A 65 -8.48 0.60 -4.34
C ILE A 65 -9.27 -0.70 -4.49
N GLU A 66 -9.03 -1.46 -5.56
CA GLU A 66 -9.71 -2.73 -5.80
C GLU A 66 -9.55 -3.69 -4.60
N LYS A 67 -8.32 -3.84 -4.08
CA LYS A 67 -8.06 -4.69 -2.92
C LYS A 67 -8.71 -4.19 -1.64
N ALA A 68 -8.80 -2.87 -1.46
CA ALA A 68 -9.51 -2.30 -0.33
C ALA A 68 -11.01 -2.55 -0.42
N GLU A 69 -11.61 -2.41 -1.59
CA GLU A 69 -13.01 -2.73 -1.81
C GLU A 69 -13.30 -4.22 -1.57
N ASP A 70 -12.45 -5.12 -2.09
CA ASP A 70 -12.56 -6.55 -1.84
C ASP A 70 -12.51 -6.84 -0.33
N SER A 71 -11.54 -6.24 0.37
CA SER A 71 -11.39 -6.41 1.81
C SER A 71 -12.63 -5.94 2.57
N LEU A 72 -13.19 -4.78 2.22
CA LEU A 72 -14.36 -4.22 2.88
C LEU A 72 -15.63 -5.04 2.63
N LYS A 73 -15.83 -5.54 1.40
CA LYS A 73 -16.96 -6.44 1.07
C LYS A 73 -16.90 -7.73 1.88
N ASN A 74 -15.70 -8.27 2.10
CA ASN A 74 -15.50 -9.50 2.87
C ASN A 74 -15.71 -9.33 4.38
N ILE A 75 -15.60 -8.10 4.91
CA ILE A 75 -15.84 -7.79 6.33
C ILE A 75 -17.36 -7.65 6.64
N GLN A 76 -18.20 -7.45 5.62
CA GLN A 76 -19.65 -7.26 5.78
C GLN A 76 -20.47 -8.57 5.88
N ILE A 77 -19.84 -9.72 6.09
CA ILE A 77 -20.47 -11.04 6.20
C ILE A 77 -20.44 -11.53 7.66
#